data_AF-A0A2M9CLY3-F1
#
_entry.id   AF-A0A2M9CLY3-F1
#
_cell.length_a   1.000
_cell.length_b   1.000
_cell.length_c   1.000
_cell.angle_alpha   90.00
_cell.angle_beta   90.00
_cell.angle_gamma   90.00
#
_symmetry.space_group_name_H-M   'P 1'
#
loop_
_entity.id
_entity.type
_entity.pdbx_description
1 polymer ?
#
loop_
_entity_poly.entity_id
_entity_poly.type
_entity_poly.pdbx_seq_one_letter_code
_entity_poly.pdbx_strand_id
1 'polypeptide(L)'
;MSASRSIEYRRAAQWSRWWATRYTRGLPPEVANERLDELAADLHDHSAHADATGMTGRALAVAIVSRSLRGVPADLAWRAAQRRVVGGARIAFSGRHLPVTLLVIAITASALFAIGGMLMSLTLASQTLRDQQYAEVLALTIVVSIALVCGLALLARRITRSIGALWLIGAVFGMGHLVIHYLTHYDTVLTPLLARLPDWPSFVVAESIGAALLYLAVAVWWLPISSTPIETEDAR
;
A
#
# COMPACT_ATOMS: atom_id res chain seq x y z
N MET A 1 0.90 -3.19 -40.84
CA MET A 1 1.09 -4.46 -40.11
C MET A 1 0.11 -4.46 -38.95
N SER A 2 -0.65 -5.53 -38.76
CA SER A 2 -1.63 -5.62 -37.66
C SER A 2 -0.91 -5.66 -36.30
N ALA A 3 -1.38 -4.87 -35.35
CA ALA A 3 -0.86 -4.74 -34.00
C ALA A 3 -0.97 -6.07 -33.23
N SER A 4 -2.04 -6.82 -33.49
CA SER A 4 -2.29 -8.14 -32.89
C SER A 4 -1.29 -9.22 -33.35
N ARG A 5 -0.55 -8.99 -34.44
CA ARG A 5 0.52 -9.88 -34.93
C ARG A 5 1.91 -9.53 -34.41
N SER A 6 2.05 -8.51 -33.57
CA SER A 6 3.36 -8.09 -33.05
C SER A 6 3.88 -9.04 -31.95
N ILE A 7 5.21 -9.10 -31.79
CA ILE A 7 5.86 -9.91 -30.73
C ILE A 7 5.54 -9.33 -29.35
N GLU A 8 5.51 -8.00 -29.25
CA GLU A 8 5.23 -7.24 -28.03
C GLU A 8 3.83 -7.54 -27.51
N TYR A 9 2.82 -7.50 -28.38
CA TYR A 9 1.45 -7.86 -28.02
C TYR A 9 1.37 -9.31 -27.51
N ARG A 10 1.98 -10.27 -28.22
CA ARG A 10 1.95 -11.69 -27.79
C ARG A 10 2.57 -11.88 -26.41
N ARG A 11 3.68 -11.20 -26.11
CA ARG A 11 4.31 -11.25 -24.78
C ARG A 11 3.42 -10.65 -23.70
N ALA A 12 2.79 -9.51 -23.97
CA ALA A 12 1.84 -8.88 -23.05
C ALA A 12 0.62 -9.80 -22.77
N ALA A 13 0.01 -10.33 -23.82
CA ALA A 13 -1.13 -11.25 -23.70
C ALA A 13 -0.77 -12.54 -22.94
N GLN A 14 0.41 -13.12 -23.21
CA GLN A 14 0.93 -14.28 -22.48
C GLN A 14 1.12 -13.97 -20.99
N TRP A 15 1.69 -12.80 -20.66
CA TRP A 15 1.87 -12.39 -19.28
C TRP A 15 0.54 -12.22 -18.55
N SER A 16 -0.46 -11.55 -19.16
CA SER A 16 -1.79 -11.38 -18.58
C SER A 16 -2.49 -12.72 -18.35
N ARG A 17 -2.39 -13.67 -19.29
CA ARG A 17 -2.91 -15.03 -19.13
C ARG A 17 -2.21 -15.82 -18.04
N TRP A 18 -0.88 -15.71 -17.97
CA TRP A 18 -0.08 -16.35 -16.92
C TRP A 18 -0.49 -15.82 -15.54
N TRP A 19 -0.64 -14.50 -15.40
CA TRP A 19 -1.12 -13.87 -14.18
C TRP A 19 -2.51 -14.38 -13.80
N ALA A 20 -3.45 -14.40 -14.77
CA ALA A 20 -4.80 -14.90 -14.55
C ALA A 20 -4.83 -16.33 -14.03
N THR A 21 -4.11 -17.23 -14.70
CA THR A 21 -3.95 -18.62 -14.28
C THR A 21 -3.36 -18.72 -12.87
N ARG A 22 -2.43 -17.83 -12.53
CA ARG A 22 -1.77 -17.82 -11.22
C ARG A 22 -2.69 -17.35 -10.09
N TYR A 23 -3.51 -16.33 -10.32
CA TYR A 23 -4.40 -15.80 -9.31
C TYR A 23 -5.70 -16.59 -9.17
N THR A 24 -6.18 -17.29 -10.21
CA THR A 24 -7.36 -18.16 -10.11
C THR A 24 -7.04 -19.55 -9.55
N ARG A 25 -5.75 -19.91 -9.41
CA ARG A 25 -5.32 -21.23 -8.92
C ARG A 25 -5.99 -21.63 -7.59
N GLY A 26 -6.64 -22.79 -7.58
CA GLY A 26 -7.31 -23.34 -6.39
C GLY A 26 -8.65 -22.65 -6.06
N LEU A 27 -9.28 -22.03 -7.07
CA LEU A 27 -10.72 -21.78 -7.11
C LEU A 27 -11.43 -22.93 -7.85
N PRO A 28 -12.76 -23.04 -7.76
CA PRO A 28 -13.52 -23.99 -8.58
C PRO A 28 -13.19 -23.82 -10.08
N PRO A 29 -13.05 -24.92 -10.83
CA PRO A 29 -12.68 -24.88 -12.25
C PRO A 29 -13.61 -23.99 -13.08
N GLU A 30 -14.90 -23.98 -12.77
CA GLU A 30 -15.93 -23.23 -13.50
C GLU A 30 -15.67 -21.72 -13.39
N VAL A 31 -15.44 -21.23 -12.18
CA VAL A 31 -15.15 -19.81 -11.89
C VAL A 31 -13.79 -19.39 -12.46
N ALA A 32 -12.80 -20.29 -12.42
CA ALA A 32 -11.48 -20.02 -12.99
C ALA A 32 -11.53 -19.91 -14.52
N ASN A 33 -12.29 -20.80 -15.18
CA ASN A 33 -12.44 -20.82 -16.62
C ASN A 33 -13.24 -19.62 -17.12
N GLU A 34 -14.37 -19.29 -16.48
CA GLU A 34 -15.16 -18.09 -16.80
C GLU A 34 -14.28 -16.84 -16.83
N ARG A 35 -13.40 -16.68 -15.82
CA ARG A 35 -12.52 -15.52 -15.75
C ARG A 35 -11.42 -15.53 -16.81
N LEU A 36 -10.94 -16.71 -17.23
CA LEU A 36 -9.97 -16.84 -18.31
C LEU A 36 -10.60 -16.55 -19.68
N ASP A 37 -11.86 -16.94 -19.87
CA ASP A 37 -12.62 -16.69 -21.09
C ASP A 37 -12.95 -15.20 -21.23
N GLU A 38 -13.35 -14.54 -20.15
CA GLU A 38 -13.53 -13.07 -20.10
C GLU A 38 -12.22 -12.35 -20.48
N LEU A 39 -11.08 -12.76 -19.91
CA LEU A 39 -9.78 -12.19 -20.28
C LEU A 39 -9.44 -12.44 -21.77
N ALA A 40 -9.80 -13.60 -22.31
CA ALA A 40 -9.57 -13.91 -23.71
C ALA A 40 -10.42 -13.02 -24.64
N ALA A 41 -11.68 -12.76 -24.27
CA ALA A 41 -12.56 -11.81 -24.95
C ALA A 41 -12.02 -10.37 -24.86
N ASP A 42 -11.64 -9.90 -23.67
CA ASP A 42 -11.04 -8.57 -23.47
C ASP A 42 -9.79 -8.36 -24.34
N LEU A 43 -8.91 -9.37 -24.41
CA LEU A 43 -7.72 -9.31 -25.26
C LEU A 43 -8.07 -9.28 -26.76
N HIS A 44 -9.10 -10.02 -27.17
CA HIS A 44 -9.60 -10.00 -28.54
C HIS A 44 -10.11 -8.61 -28.90
N ASP A 45 -10.98 -8.01 -28.08
CA ASP A 45 -11.57 -6.70 -28.31
C ASP A 45 -10.51 -5.60 -28.35
N HIS A 46 -9.55 -5.62 -27.42
CA HIS A 46 -8.43 -4.69 -27.43
C HIS A 46 -7.58 -4.81 -28.70
N SER A 47 -7.37 -6.04 -29.18
CA SER A 47 -6.60 -6.28 -30.39
C SER A 47 -7.35 -5.83 -31.66
N ALA A 48 -8.67 -6.06 -31.72
CA ALA A 48 -9.52 -5.63 -32.81
C ALA A 48 -9.63 -4.09 -32.87
N HIS A 49 -9.79 -3.44 -31.71
CA HIS A 49 -9.80 -1.98 -31.61
C HIS A 49 -8.46 -1.37 -32.04
N ALA A 50 -7.35 -1.96 -31.63
CA ALA A 50 -6.01 -1.50 -32.02
C ALA A 50 -5.76 -1.64 -33.52
N ASP A 51 -6.23 -2.73 -34.14
CA ASP A 51 -6.15 -2.94 -35.58
C ASP A 51 -7.04 -1.93 -36.34
N ALA A 52 -8.24 -1.62 -35.82
CA ALA A 52 -9.15 -0.65 -36.43
C ALA A 52 -8.66 0.81 -36.33
N THR A 53 -7.94 1.15 -35.27
CA THR A 53 -7.43 2.51 -35.00
C THR A 53 -5.98 2.73 -35.47
N GLY A 54 -5.35 1.70 -36.07
CA GLY A 54 -3.97 1.78 -36.54
C GLY A 54 -2.94 1.92 -35.43
N MET A 55 -3.25 1.48 -34.21
CA MET A 55 -2.31 1.50 -33.09
C MET A 55 -1.09 0.62 -33.37
N THR A 56 0.08 1.01 -32.84
CA THR A 56 1.27 0.16 -32.94
C THR A 56 1.20 -1.00 -31.94
N GLY A 57 1.81 -2.14 -32.29
CA GLY A 57 1.88 -3.30 -31.39
C GLY A 57 2.55 -2.99 -30.04
N ARG A 58 3.52 -2.07 -30.01
CA ARG A 58 4.14 -1.59 -28.77
C ARG A 58 3.18 -0.77 -27.92
N ALA A 59 2.40 0.14 -28.52
CA ALA A 59 1.40 0.92 -27.80
C ALA A 59 0.31 0.02 -27.21
N LEU A 60 -0.16 -0.97 -27.97
CA LEU A 60 -1.11 -1.98 -27.50
C LEU A 60 -0.55 -2.80 -26.33
N ALA A 61 0.70 -3.27 -26.43
CA ALA A 61 1.35 -4.03 -25.37
C ALA A 61 1.47 -3.23 -24.05
N VAL A 62 1.85 -1.95 -24.13
CA VAL A 62 1.91 -1.06 -22.96
C VAL A 62 0.52 -0.86 -22.35
N ALA A 63 -0.52 -0.68 -23.18
CA ALA A 63 -1.88 -0.51 -22.70
C ALA A 63 -2.36 -1.76 -21.93
N ILE A 64 -2.13 -2.96 -22.47
CA ILE A 64 -2.49 -4.23 -21.82
C ILE A 64 -1.75 -4.40 -20.51
N VAL A 65 -0.42 -4.26 -20.50
CA VAL A 65 0.39 -4.46 -19.28
C VAL A 65 0.04 -3.42 -18.21
N SER A 66 -0.12 -2.15 -18.59
CA SER A 66 -0.53 -1.08 -17.66
C SER A 66 -1.88 -1.36 -17.01
N ARG A 67 -2.87 -1.81 -17.80
CA ARG A 67 -4.19 -2.17 -17.31
C ARG A 67 -4.11 -3.37 -16.37
N SER A 68 -3.45 -4.44 -16.79
CA SER A 68 -3.34 -5.65 -15.98
C SER A 68 -2.59 -5.40 -14.67
N LEU A 69 -1.51 -4.60 -14.66
CA LEU A 69 -0.79 -4.24 -13.43
C LEU A 69 -1.66 -3.42 -12.46
N ARG A 70 -2.43 -2.46 -12.98
CA ARG A 70 -3.39 -1.70 -12.15
C ARG A 70 -4.55 -2.56 -11.63
N GLY A 71 -4.87 -3.65 -12.33
CA GLY A 71 -5.90 -4.62 -11.96
C GLY A 71 -5.46 -5.64 -10.89
N VAL A 72 -4.15 -5.86 -10.68
CA VAL A 72 -3.63 -6.86 -9.74
C VAL A 72 -4.27 -6.79 -8.34
N PRO A 73 -4.41 -5.61 -7.69
CA PRO A 73 -5.04 -5.54 -6.38
C PRO A 73 -6.52 -5.97 -6.39
N ALA A 74 -7.25 -5.60 -7.44
CA ALA A 74 -8.65 -5.97 -7.61
C ALA A 74 -8.81 -7.49 -7.85
N ASP A 75 -7.94 -8.09 -8.66
CA ASP A 75 -7.92 -9.55 -8.91
C ASP A 75 -7.69 -10.34 -7.61
N LEU A 76 -6.76 -9.87 -6.76
CA LEU A 76 -6.48 -10.49 -5.47
C LEU A 76 -7.64 -10.32 -4.47
N ALA A 77 -8.26 -9.14 -4.43
CA ALA A 77 -9.45 -8.89 -3.60
C ALA A 77 -10.63 -9.78 -4.02
N TRP A 78 -10.86 -9.91 -5.33
CA TRP A 78 -11.87 -10.81 -5.90
C TRP A 78 -11.60 -12.27 -5.53
N ARG A 79 -10.35 -12.74 -5.69
CA ARG A 79 -9.97 -14.12 -5.30
C ARG A 79 -10.25 -14.38 -3.83
N ALA A 80 -9.95 -13.43 -2.96
CA ALA A 80 -10.22 -13.53 -1.53
C ALA A 80 -11.72 -13.61 -1.24
N ALA A 81 -12.56 -12.88 -1.99
CA ALA A 81 -14.01 -12.98 -1.91
C ALA A 81 -14.52 -14.35 -2.37
N GLN A 82 -14.04 -14.87 -3.51
CA GLN A 82 -14.43 -16.18 -4.05
C GLN A 82 -14.10 -17.33 -3.09
N ARG A 83 -12.92 -17.29 -2.45
CA ARG A 83 -12.55 -18.29 -1.43
C ARG A 83 -13.48 -18.32 -0.22
N ARG A 84 -14.08 -17.18 0.15
CA ARG A 84 -15.05 -17.11 1.25
C ARG A 84 -16.40 -17.72 0.86
N VAL A 85 -16.81 -17.58 -0.40
CA VAL A 85 -18.07 -18.16 -0.90
C VAL A 85 -17.97 -19.69 -0.99
N VAL A 86 -16.85 -20.21 -1.51
CA VAL A 86 -16.63 -21.67 -1.71
C VAL A 86 -16.43 -22.41 -0.38
N GLY A 87 -15.94 -21.73 0.67
CA GLY A 87 -15.74 -22.31 2.00
C GLY A 87 -17.01 -22.47 2.86
N GLY A 88 -18.21 -22.24 2.31
CA GLY A 88 -19.49 -22.41 3.01
C GLY A 88 -19.77 -21.40 4.14
N ALA A 89 -18.76 -20.69 4.63
CA ALA A 89 -18.95 -19.55 5.50
C ALA A 89 -19.22 -18.31 4.64
N ARG A 90 -20.51 -18.02 4.40
CA ARG A 90 -20.95 -16.63 4.30
C ARG A 90 -20.55 -15.95 5.60
N ILE A 91 -19.31 -15.48 5.67
CA ILE A 91 -18.89 -14.49 6.64
C ILE A 91 -19.60 -13.23 6.20
N ALA A 92 -20.87 -13.12 6.60
CA ALA A 92 -21.51 -11.84 6.81
C ALA A 92 -20.47 -10.95 7.48
N PHE A 93 -20.24 -9.77 6.92
CA PHE A 93 -19.35 -8.75 7.47
C PHE A 93 -19.61 -8.59 8.98
N SER A 94 -18.85 -9.31 9.80
CA SER A 94 -19.07 -9.38 11.25
C SER A 94 -17.73 -9.20 11.93
N GLY A 95 -17.52 -7.99 12.46
CA GLY A 95 -16.67 -7.67 13.62
C GLY A 95 -15.16 -7.95 13.57
N ARG A 96 -14.65 -8.74 12.63
CA ARG A 96 -13.30 -9.36 12.73
C ARG A 96 -12.16 -8.53 12.13
N HIS A 97 -12.42 -7.28 11.73
CA HIS A 97 -11.42 -6.35 11.19
C HIS A 97 -10.82 -5.43 12.27
N LEU A 98 -11.45 -5.36 13.46
CA LEU A 98 -10.92 -4.67 14.62
C LEU A 98 -9.47 -5.10 14.97
N PRO A 99 -9.10 -6.39 15.05
CA PRO A 99 -7.79 -6.78 15.56
C PRO A 99 -6.63 -6.36 14.65
N VAL A 100 -6.80 -6.33 13.32
CA VAL A 100 -5.71 -5.92 12.39
C VAL A 100 -5.56 -4.41 12.38
N THR A 101 -6.66 -3.65 12.35
CA THR A 101 -6.59 -2.19 12.47
C THR A 101 -6.05 -1.78 13.84
N LEU A 102 -6.47 -2.44 14.91
CA LEU A 102 -5.94 -2.22 16.27
C LEU A 102 -4.48 -2.65 16.40
N LEU A 103 -4.05 -3.73 15.73
CA LEU A 103 -2.66 -4.16 15.71
C LEU A 103 -1.78 -3.15 14.97
N VAL A 104 -2.21 -2.67 13.79
CA VAL A 104 -1.49 -1.62 13.06
C VAL A 104 -1.43 -0.35 13.88
N ILE A 105 -2.55 0.07 14.48
CA ILE A 105 -2.59 1.23 15.40
C ILE A 105 -1.69 1.00 16.62
N ALA A 106 -1.68 -0.18 17.22
CA ALA A 106 -0.91 -0.49 18.42
C ALA A 106 0.61 -0.59 18.14
N ILE A 107 1.01 -1.17 17.02
CA ILE A 107 2.41 -1.20 16.57
C ILE A 107 2.88 0.22 16.26
N THR A 108 2.07 0.99 15.53
CA THR A 108 2.35 2.39 15.23
C THR A 108 2.48 3.19 16.53
N ALA A 109 1.51 3.10 17.43
CA ALA A 109 1.51 3.82 18.70
C ALA A 109 2.66 3.41 19.62
N SER A 110 3.04 2.13 19.66
CA SER A 110 4.14 1.63 20.50
C SER A 110 5.50 2.07 19.99
N ALA A 111 5.73 2.02 18.67
CA ALA A 111 6.95 2.52 18.05
C ALA A 111 7.10 4.04 18.28
N LEU A 112 6.00 4.79 18.14
CA LEU A 112 5.95 6.23 18.40
C LEU A 112 6.21 6.59 19.85
N PHE A 113 5.67 5.82 20.79
CA PHE A 113 5.88 6.05 22.23
C PHE A 113 7.33 5.76 22.64
N ALA A 114 7.92 4.69 22.10
CA ALA A 114 9.32 4.34 22.35
C ALA A 114 10.28 5.40 21.79
N ILE A 115 10.05 5.85 20.55
CA ILE A 115 10.90 6.84 19.88
C ILE A 115 10.73 8.23 20.49
N GLY A 116 9.49 8.66 20.76
CA GLY A 116 9.22 9.94 21.43
C GLY A 116 9.74 9.98 22.86
N GLY A 117 9.62 8.87 23.60
CA GLY A 117 10.20 8.71 24.94
C GLY A 117 11.73 8.75 24.90
N MET A 118 12.34 8.11 23.90
CA MET A 118 13.79 8.17 23.67
C MET A 118 14.24 9.60 23.37
N LEU A 119 13.60 10.30 22.43
CA LEU A 119 13.92 11.70 22.11
C LEU A 119 13.70 12.64 23.31
N MET A 120 12.67 12.42 24.11
CA MET A 120 12.43 13.20 25.34
C MET A 120 13.50 12.90 26.41
N SER A 121 13.91 11.64 26.56
CA SER A 121 14.99 11.28 27.48
C SER A 121 16.34 11.88 27.03
N LEU A 122 16.52 12.04 25.72
CA LEU A 122 17.67 12.71 25.13
C LEU A 122 17.66 14.22 25.34
N THR A 123 16.50 14.88 25.19
CA THR A 123 16.38 16.32 25.44
C THR A 123 16.49 16.67 26.93
N LEU A 124 16.00 15.79 27.82
CA LEU A 124 16.22 15.90 29.27
C LEU A 124 17.69 15.69 29.64
N ALA A 125 18.37 14.73 29.01
CA ALA A 125 19.80 14.51 29.19
C ALA A 125 20.65 15.66 28.60
N SER A 126 20.15 16.33 27.55
CA SER A 126 20.79 17.46 26.88
C SER A 126 20.43 18.82 27.47
N GLN A 127 19.79 18.91 28.65
CA GLN A 127 19.63 20.19 29.38
C GLN A 127 20.96 20.90 29.68
N THR A 128 22.08 20.26 29.38
CA THR A 128 23.43 20.81 29.31
C THR A 128 23.74 21.63 28.04
N LEU A 129 22.87 21.70 27.02
CA LEU A 129 23.11 22.40 25.74
C LEU A 129 21.97 23.39 25.35
N ARG A 130 22.32 24.69 25.39
CA ARG A 130 21.78 25.90 24.71
C ARG A 130 20.26 25.95 24.36
N ASP A 131 19.52 26.78 25.09
CA ASP A 131 18.05 27.03 25.04
C ASP A 131 17.38 27.12 23.65
N GLN A 132 18.06 27.65 22.62
CA GLN A 132 17.45 27.80 21.29
C GLN A 132 17.21 26.47 20.56
N GLN A 133 18.09 25.49 20.75
CA GLN A 133 18.03 24.21 20.02
C GLN A 133 16.94 23.29 20.58
N TYR A 134 16.61 23.46 21.86
CA TYR A 134 15.53 22.76 22.54
C TYR A 134 14.15 23.13 21.96
N ALA A 135 13.94 24.41 21.63
CA ALA A 135 12.66 24.89 21.10
C ALA A 135 12.33 24.30 19.71
N GLU A 136 13.33 24.15 18.84
CA GLU A 136 13.15 23.57 17.49
C GLU A 136 12.82 22.08 17.53
N VAL A 137 13.55 21.31 18.36
CA VAL A 137 13.29 19.88 18.58
C VAL A 137 11.89 19.67 19.13
N LEU A 138 11.52 20.45 20.15
CA LEU A 138 10.22 20.36 20.80
C LEU A 138 9.10 20.71 19.81
N ALA A 139 9.26 21.79 19.03
CA ALA A 139 8.29 22.20 18.02
C ALA A 139 8.09 21.14 16.93
N LEU A 140 9.18 20.57 16.39
CA LEU A 140 9.12 19.51 15.39
C LEU A 140 8.49 18.23 15.94
N THR A 141 8.83 17.87 17.18
CA THR A 141 8.22 16.71 17.87
C THR A 141 6.71 16.92 18.04
N ILE A 142 6.27 18.12 18.42
CA ILE A 142 4.85 18.48 18.52
C ILE A 142 4.17 18.38 17.16
N VAL A 143 4.74 18.97 16.11
CA VAL A 143 4.16 18.97 14.76
C VAL A 143 3.97 17.55 14.22
N VAL A 144 5.00 16.70 14.37
CA VAL A 144 4.94 15.30 13.93
C VAL A 144 3.92 14.52 14.76
N SER A 145 3.87 14.74 16.07
CA SER A 145 2.86 14.13 16.95
C SER A 145 1.43 14.51 16.54
N ILE A 146 1.18 15.77 16.23
CA ILE A 146 -0.11 16.25 15.72
C ILE A 146 -0.43 15.57 14.38
N ALA A 147 0.52 15.53 13.44
CA ALA A 147 0.31 14.90 12.14
C ALA A 147 -0.05 13.41 12.29
N LEU A 148 0.54 12.70 13.25
CA LEU A 148 0.24 11.29 13.54
C LEU A 148 -1.15 11.11 14.15
N VAL A 149 -1.54 11.93 15.12
CA VAL A 149 -2.88 11.91 15.71
C VAL A 149 -3.94 12.16 14.64
N CYS A 150 -3.70 13.13 13.75
CA CYS A 150 -4.56 13.38 12.59
C CYS A 150 -4.64 12.15 11.67
N GLY A 151 -3.51 11.51 11.36
CA GLY A 151 -3.47 10.29 10.55
C GLY A 151 -4.29 9.14 11.18
N LEU A 152 -4.15 8.92 12.48
CA LEU A 152 -4.92 7.92 13.24
C LEU A 152 -6.42 8.24 13.28
N ALA A 153 -6.79 9.51 13.49
CA ALA A 153 -8.18 9.96 13.48
C ALA A 153 -8.83 9.76 12.10
N LEU A 154 -8.09 10.01 11.01
CA LEU A 154 -8.52 9.73 9.65
C LEU A 154 -8.65 8.22 9.38
N LEU A 155 -7.77 7.40 9.95
CA LEU A 155 -7.82 5.93 9.89
C LEU A 155 -9.07 5.35 10.59
N ALA A 156 -9.51 5.99 11.68
CA ALA A 156 -10.67 5.53 12.45
C ALA A 156 -11.97 5.61 11.63
N ARG A 157 -12.09 6.62 10.75
CA ARG A 157 -13.29 6.89 9.97
C ARG A 157 -13.32 6.06 8.67
N ARG A 158 -14.39 5.28 8.47
CA ARG A 158 -14.53 4.33 7.36
C ARG A 158 -14.33 4.94 5.97
N ILE A 159 -14.71 6.20 5.77
CA ILE A 159 -14.63 6.93 4.50
C ILE A 159 -13.22 7.47 4.23
N THR A 160 -12.49 7.88 5.28
CA THR A 160 -11.16 8.53 5.14
C THR A 160 -9.99 7.58 5.43
N ARG A 161 -10.26 6.28 5.57
CA ARG A 161 -9.27 5.25 5.92
C ARG A 161 -8.05 5.22 5.02
N SER A 162 -8.25 5.28 3.70
CA SER A 162 -7.15 5.28 2.74
C SER A 162 -6.32 6.56 2.83
N ILE A 163 -6.97 7.71 3.08
CA ILE A 163 -6.31 9.00 3.25
C ILE A 163 -5.49 8.99 4.54
N GLY A 164 -6.04 8.46 5.64
CA GLY A 164 -5.33 8.33 6.92
C GLY A 164 -4.10 7.44 6.81
N ALA A 165 -4.19 6.34 6.07
CA ALA A 165 -3.05 5.45 5.83
C ALA A 165 -1.93 6.15 5.03
N LEU A 166 -2.29 6.88 3.96
CA LEU A 166 -1.32 7.67 3.17
C LEU A 166 -0.69 8.79 4.00
N TRP A 167 -1.47 9.44 4.87
CA TRP A 167 -0.98 10.48 5.77
C TRP A 167 0.05 9.95 6.76
N LEU A 168 -0.18 8.75 7.30
CA LEU A 168 0.75 8.09 8.22
C LEU A 168 2.09 7.74 7.56
N ILE A 169 2.13 7.45 6.25
CA ILE A 169 3.40 7.25 5.52
C ILE A 169 4.28 8.49 5.62
N GLY A 170 3.72 9.67 5.31
CA GLY A 170 4.46 10.93 5.37
C GLY A 170 4.92 11.27 6.79
N ALA A 171 4.05 11.05 7.77
CA ALA A 171 4.37 11.32 9.17
C ALA A 171 5.48 10.40 9.71
N VAL A 172 5.46 9.11 9.38
CA VAL A 172 6.50 8.15 9.79
C VAL A 172 7.83 8.44 9.09
N PHE A 173 7.80 8.76 7.80
CA PHE A 173 9.03 9.10 7.06
C PHE A 173 9.67 10.39 7.59
N GLY A 174 8.87 11.43 7.84
CA GLY A 174 9.35 12.68 8.43
C GLY A 174 9.93 12.48 9.83
N MET A 175 9.29 11.63 10.64
CA MET A 175 9.78 11.26 11.98
C MET A 175 11.13 10.54 11.91
N GLY A 176 11.24 9.49 11.09
CA GLY A 176 12.49 8.73 10.96
C GLY A 176 13.65 9.60 10.49
N HIS A 177 13.38 10.54 9.56
CA HIS A 177 14.40 11.49 9.11
C HIS A 177 14.83 12.46 10.22
N LEU A 178 13.90 12.97 11.02
CA LEU A 178 14.20 13.83 12.17
C LEU A 178 15.03 13.10 13.22
N VAL A 179 14.67 11.85 13.55
CA VAL A 179 15.43 11.03 14.50
C VAL A 179 16.87 10.83 14.03
N ILE A 180 17.08 10.46 12.77
CA ILE A 180 18.43 10.28 12.20
C ILE A 180 19.19 11.60 12.23
N HIS A 181 18.58 12.70 11.77
CA HIS A 181 19.22 14.01 11.74
C HIS A 181 19.67 14.43 13.15
N TYR A 182 18.79 14.31 14.15
CA TYR A 182 19.10 14.72 15.51
C TYR A 182 20.13 13.83 16.20
N LEU A 183 20.00 12.50 16.07
CA LEU A 183 20.98 11.57 16.63
C LEU A 183 22.37 11.82 16.04
N THR A 184 22.48 11.97 14.72
CA THR A 184 23.78 12.13 14.05
C THR A 184 24.46 13.47 14.29
N HIS A 185 23.70 14.56 14.44
CA HIS A 185 24.27 15.91 14.51
C HIS A 185 24.44 16.44 15.93
N TYR A 186 23.63 15.99 16.90
CA TYR A 186 23.54 16.68 18.19
C TYR A 186 23.81 15.77 19.40
N ASP A 187 23.73 14.45 19.24
CA ASP A 187 23.79 13.55 20.39
C ASP A 187 25.21 13.03 20.63
N THR A 188 25.83 13.48 21.71
CA THR A 188 27.18 13.07 22.11
C THR A 188 27.19 11.77 22.92
N VAL A 189 26.04 11.32 23.42
CA VAL A 189 25.92 10.16 24.31
C VAL A 189 25.46 8.92 23.55
N LEU A 190 24.44 9.07 22.71
CA LEU A 190 23.80 7.95 22.03
C LEU A 190 24.49 7.62 20.69
N THR A 191 25.13 8.59 20.05
CA THR A 191 25.97 8.36 18.84
C THR A 191 27.10 7.36 19.07
N PRO A 192 27.96 7.48 20.10
CA PRO A 192 29.00 6.48 20.34
C PRO A 192 28.46 5.11 20.78
N LEU A 193 27.25 5.05 21.35
CA LEU A 193 26.57 3.79 21.67
C LEU A 193 26.02 3.12 20.39
N LEU A 194 25.31 3.88 19.55
CA LEU A 194 24.76 3.41 18.27
C LEU A 194 25.85 3.11 17.25
N ALA A 195 26.98 3.82 17.27
CA ALA A 195 28.15 3.50 16.45
C ALA A 195 28.75 2.12 16.75
N ARG A 196 28.43 1.51 17.90
CA ARG A 196 28.80 0.11 18.22
C ARG A 196 27.84 -0.91 17.60
N LEU A 197 26.67 -0.48 17.11
CA LEU A 197 25.76 -1.31 16.35
C LEU A 197 26.10 -1.18 14.86
N PRO A 198 26.55 -2.27 14.21
CA PRO A 198 26.76 -2.26 12.77
C PRO A 198 25.46 -1.90 12.04
N ASP A 199 25.54 -0.99 11.07
CA ASP A 199 24.47 -0.64 10.13
C ASP A 199 23.14 -0.13 10.73
N TRP A 200 23.18 0.48 11.91
CA TRP A 200 21.98 1.08 12.53
C TRP A 200 21.23 2.09 11.63
N PRO A 201 21.86 2.90 10.74
CA PRO A 201 21.10 3.77 9.84
C PRO A 201 20.28 2.97 8.83
N SER A 202 20.83 1.83 8.35
CA SER A 202 20.14 0.92 7.44
C SER A 202 18.95 0.25 8.12
N PHE A 203 19.03 -0.03 9.42
CA PHE A 203 17.91 -0.54 10.21
C PHE A 203 16.74 0.45 10.26
N VAL A 204 17.00 1.73 10.55
CA VAL A 204 15.95 2.77 10.60
C VAL A 204 15.31 2.99 9.23
N VAL A 205 16.11 2.96 8.16
CA VAL A 205 15.59 3.04 6.78
C VAL A 205 14.74 1.81 6.43
N ALA A 206 15.20 0.60 6.78
CA ALA A 206 14.45 -0.63 6.55
C ALA A 206 13.12 -0.65 7.32
N GLU A 207 13.10 -0.18 8.57
CA GLU A 207 11.88 -0.01 9.37
C GLU A 207 10.92 0.97 8.70
N SER A 208 11.42 2.13 8.27
CA SER A 208 10.62 3.17 7.61
C SER A 208 10.00 2.67 6.29
N ILE A 209 10.76 1.94 5.49
CA ILE A 209 10.27 1.29 4.26
C ILE A 209 9.22 0.23 4.59
N GLY A 210 9.48 -0.62 5.59
CA GLY A 210 8.54 -1.66 6.03
C GLY A 210 7.20 -1.08 6.50
N ALA A 211 7.25 -0.01 7.29
CA ALA A 211 6.07 0.71 7.73
C ALA A 211 5.32 1.36 6.55
N ALA A 212 6.03 2.00 5.62
CA ALA A 212 5.42 2.60 4.43
C ALA A 212 4.71 1.56 3.55
N LEU A 213 5.34 0.40 3.32
CA LEU A 213 4.76 -0.70 2.56
C LEU A 213 3.52 -1.28 3.26
N LEU A 214 3.56 -1.41 4.59
CA LEU A 214 2.42 -1.85 5.38
C LEU A 214 1.24 -0.88 5.25
N TYR A 215 1.46 0.43 5.43
CA TYR A 215 0.39 1.42 5.27
C TYR A 215 -0.12 1.51 3.85
N LEU A 216 0.75 1.35 2.84
CA LEU A 216 0.33 1.30 1.45
C LEU A 216 -0.58 0.10 1.18
N ALA A 217 -0.20 -1.09 1.68
CA ALA A 217 -1.02 -2.29 1.56
C ALA A 217 -2.39 -2.10 2.25
N VAL A 218 -2.40 -1.47 3.41
CA VAL A 218 -3.63 -1.11 4.15
C VAL A 218 -4.47 -0.07 3.39
N ALA A 219 -3.85 0.93 2.77
CA ALA A 219 -4.54 1.95 1.99
C ALA A 219 -5.23 1.35 0.76
N VAL A 220 -4.52 0.48 0.03
CA VAL A 220 -5.03 -0.26 -1.12
C VAL A 220 -6.17 -1.19 -0.73
N TRP A 221 -6.05 -1.86 0.42
CA TRP A 221 -7.09 -2.74 0.95
C TRP A 221 -8.42 -2.03 1.27
N TRP A 222 -8.36 -0.73 1.59
CA TRP A 222 -9.54 0.08 1.92
C TRP A 222 -10.03 0.99 0.79
N LEU A 223 -9.45 0.91 -0.41
CA LEU A 223 -9.97 1.66 -1.54
C LEU A 223 -11.44 1.28 -1.79
N PRO A 224 -12.35 2.27 -1.92
CA PRO A 224 -13.73 2.00 -2.26
C PRO A 224 -13.76 1.35 -3.64
N ILE A 225 -14.18 0.09 -3.69
CA ILE A 225 -14.50 -0.57 -4.96
C ILE A 225 -15.77 0.13 -5.44
N SER A 226 -15.67 0.97 -6.46
CA SER A 226 -16.84 1.49 -7.15
C SER A 226 -17.52 0.31 -7.85
N SER A 227 -18.46 -0.32 -7.17
CA SER A 227 -19.47 -1.13 -7.84
C SER A 227 -20.35 -0.14 -8.60
N THR A 228 -19.97 0.19 -9.83
CA THR A 228 -20.91 0.73 -10.81
C THR A 228 -22.10 -0.24 -10.83
N PRO A 229 -23.32 0.20 -10.49
CA PRO A 229 -24.49 -0.64 -10.66
C PRO A 229 -24.53 -1.00 -12.14
N ILE A 230 -24.56 -2.31 -12.43
CA ILE A 230 -25.01 -2.75 -13.74
C ILE A 230 -26.47 -2.34 -13.77
N GLU A 231 -26.79 -1.23 -14.43
CA GLU A 231 -28.15 -0.94 -14.86
C GLU A 231 -28.56 -2.13 -15.72
N THR A 232 -29.37 -3.01 -15.13
CA THR A 232 -30.11 -4.02 -15.87
C THR A 232 -31.13 -3.26 -16.72
N GLU A 233 -30.68 -2.81 -17.88
CA GLU A 233 -31.54 -2.35 -18.96
C GLU A 233 -32.21 -3.60 -19.55
N ASP A 234 -33.31 -4.02 -18.92
CA ASP A 234 -34.30 -4.90 -19.51
C ASP A 234 -35.63 -4.71 -18.79
N ALA A 235 -36.50 -3.89 -19.39
CA ALA A 235 -37.91 -4.19 -19.63
C ALA A 235 -38.67 -2.92 -20.07
N ARG A 236 -38.74 -2.70 -21.39
CA ARG A 236 -39.98 -2.29 -22.10
C ARG A 236 -39.82 -2.38 -23.61
#